data_AF-A0A0P1KLE9-F1
#
_entry.id   AF-A0A0P1KLE9-F1
#
_cell.length_a   1.000
_cell.length_b   1.000
_cell.length_c   1.000
_cell.angle_alpha   90.00
_cell.angle_beta   90.00
_cell.angle_gamma   90.00
#
_symmetry.space_group_name_H-M   'P 1'
#
loop_
_entity.id
_entity.type
_entity.pdbx_description
1 polymer ?
#
loop_
_entity_poly.entity_id
_entity_poly.type
_entity_poly.pdbx_seq_one_letter_code
_entity_poly.pdbx_strand_id
1 'polypeptide(L)' 'KTATFMPKPLFDDNGTGMHTHQSIWKGDTNIFYGDGYANMSDTMKYYIGGI' A
#
# COMPACT_ATOMS: atom_id res chain seq x y z
N LYS A 1 30.53 -6.60 -9.00
CA LYS A 1 29.07 -6.81 -9.17
C LYS A 1 28.34 -5.67 -8.47
N THR A 2 27.24 -5.16 -9.03
CA THR A 2 26.50 -3.99 -8.52
C THR A 2 24.99 -4.29 -8.54
N ALA A 3 24.26 -3.84 -7.52
CA ALA A 3 22.79 -3.91 -7.47
C ALA A 3 22.18 -2.56 -7.87
N THR A 4 20.95 -2.58 -8.38
CA THR A 4 20.20 -1.37 -8.76
C THR A 4 18.74 -1.53 -8.38
N PHE A 5 18.11 -0.41 -7.99
CA PHE A 5 16.68 -0.32 -7.69
C PHE A 5 15.92 0.39 -8.82
N MET A 6 16.50 0.42 -10.02
CA MET A 6 15.80 0.95 -11.20
C MET A 6 14.47 0.23 -11.39
N PRO A 7 13.38 0.95 -11.71
CA PRO A 7 12.04 0.37 -11.79
C PRO A 7 11.91 -0.66 -12.92
N LYS A 8 12.72 -0.54 -13.98
CA LYS A 8 12.70 -1.45 -15.13
C LYS A 8 14.08 -1.51 -15.78
N PRO A 9 14.99 -2.38 -15.30
CA PRO A 9 16.34 -2.48 -15.88
C PRO A 9 16.38 -3.31 -17.17
N LEU A 10 15.36 -4.14 -17.43
CA LEU A 10 15.30 -5.07 -18.56
C LEU A 10 13.98 -4.89 -19.34
N PHE A 11 14.07 -4.90 -20.67
CA PHE A 11 12.91 -4.93 -21.57
C PHE A 11 12.26 -6.32 -21.54
N ASP A 12 10.92 -6.39 -21.63
CA ASP A 12 10.11 -7.62 -21.60
C ASP A 12 10.28 -8.56 -20.38
N ASP A 13 10.90 -8.10 -19.29
CA ASP A 13 10.98 -8.83 -18.01
C ASP A 13 10.40 -8.00 -16.86
N ASN A 14 10.09 -8.60 -15.72
CA ASN A 14 9.49 -7.92 -14.57
C ASN A 14 10.33 -6.73 -14.08
N GLY A 15 9.62 -5.66 -13.68
CA GLY A 15 10.24 -4.49 -13.06
C GLY A 15 10.43 -4.66 -11.54
N THR A 16 11.04 -3.65 -10.92
CA THR A 16 11.09 -3.52 -9.46
C THR A 16 10.07 -2.47 -9.02
N GLY A 17 9.09 -2.90 -8.23
CA GLY A 17 8.08 -2.03 -7.63
C GLY A 17 8.36 -1.78 -6.15
N MET A 18 7.82 -0.68 -5.62
CA MET A 18 7.81 -0.37 -4.19
C MET A 18 6.37 -0.38 -3.68
N HIS A 19 5.79 -1.58 -3.57
CA HIS A 19 4.45 -1.74 -3.01
C HIS A 19 4.46 -1.29 -1.56
N THR A 20 3.65 -0.28 -1.25
CA THR A 20 3.66 0.38 0.06
C THR A 20 2.35 0.13 0.77
N HIS A 21 2.42 -0.61 1.88
CA HIS A 21 1.28 -0.88 2.74
C HIS A 21 1.18 0.25 3.78
N GLN A 22 0.00 0.86 3.89
CA GLN A 22 -0.24 1.99 4.80
C GLN A 22 -1.38 1.64 5.76
N SER A 23 -1.26 2.08 7.02
CA SER A 23 -2.32 1.97 8.02
C SER A 23 -2.26 3.17 8.95
N ILE A 24 -3.42 3.69 9.35
CA ILE A 24 -3.51 4.77 10.33
C ILE A 24 -3.98 4.20 11.66
N TRP A 25 -3.36 4.65 12.74
CA TRP A 25 -3.63 4.19 14.10
C TRP A 25 -3.98 5.36 15.00
N LYS A 26 -4.88 5.13 15.95
CA LYS A 26 -5.21 6.07 17.02
C LYS A 26 -5.06 5.36 18.36
N GLY A 27 -3.96 5.63 19.05
CA GLY A 27 -3.53 4.78 20.17
C GLY A 27 -3.27 3.36 19.67
N ASP A 28 -3.80 2.37 20.37
CA ASP A 28 -3.61 0.94 20.05
C ASP A 28 -4.64 0.40 19.02
N THR A 29 -5.48 1.28 18.46
CA THR A 29 -6.53 0.88 17.52
C THR A 29 -6.16 1.27 16.09
N ASN A 30 -6.14 0.27 15.20
CA ASN A 30 -6.06 0.48 13.76
C ASN A 30 -7.41 1.02 13.24
N ILE A 31 -7.44 2.26 12.78
CA ILE A 31 -8.68 2.90 12.32
C ILE A 31 -9.04 2.55 10.87
N PHE A 32 -8.20 1.78 10.18
CA PHE A 32 -8.55 1.23 8.86
C PHE A 32 -9.37 -0.05 8.94
N TYR A 33 -9.36 -0.73 10.09
CA TYR A 33 -10.18 -1.92 10.32
C TYR A 33 -11.64 -1.54 10.59
N GLY A 34 -12.57 -2.22 9.93
CA GLY A 34 -14.02 -2.04 10.10
C GLY A 34 -14.80 -3.26 9.62
N ASP A 35 -16.12 -3.13 9.53
CA ASP A 35 -17.07 -4.20 9.15
C ASP A 35 -17.49 -4.16 7.68
N GLY A 36 -16.89 -3.28 6.87
CA GLY A 36 -17.16 -3.18 5.44
C GLY A 36 -16.50 -4.28 4.59
N TYR A 37 -16.60 -4.13 3.26
CA TYR A 37 -15.93 -5.02 2.30
C TYR A 37 -14.44 -5.18 2.65
N ALA A 38 -13.94 -6.41 2.67
CA ALA A 38 -12.56 -6.76 3.05
C ALA A 38 -12.13 -6.20 4.43
N ASN A 39 -13.07 -6.07 5.37
CA ASN A 39 -12.88 -5.49 6.71
C ASN A 39 -12.40 -4.03 6.69
N MET A 40 -12.80 -3.27 5.68
CA MET A 40 -12.44 -1.86 5.55
C MET A 40 -13.40 -0.96 6.33
N SER A 41 -12.84 -0.06 7.14
CA SER A 41 -13.58 1.07 7.70
C SER A 41 -13.89 2.11 6.63
N ASP A 42 -14.83 3.02 6.91
CA ASP A 42 -15.06 4.17 6.04
C ASP A 42 -13.84 5.11 6.00
N THR A 43 -13.08 5.21 7.09
CA THR A 43 -11.80 5.94 7.10
C THR A 43 -10.83 5.38 6.08
N MET A 44 -10.69 4.06 5.96
CA MET A 44 -9.84 3.44 4.94
C MET A 44 -10.35 3.75 3.53
N LYS A 45 -11.66 3.67 3.29
CA LYS A 45 -12.25 3.96 1.98
C LYS A 45 -12.00 5.41 1.56
N TYR A 46 -12.17 6.37 2.47
CA TYR A 46 -11.88 7.78 2.20
C TYR A 46 -10.39 8.04 2.00
N TYR A 47 -9.53 7.36 2.77
CA TYR A 47 -8.09 7.45 2.59
C TYR A 47 -7.66 6.97 1.20
N ILE A 48 -8.17 5.80 0.76
CA ILE A 48 -7.90 5.27 -0.59
C ILE A 48 -8.46 6.21 -1.67
N GLY A 49 -9.67 6.74 -1.48
CA GLY A 49 -10.28 7.66 -2.46
C GLY A 49 -9.61 9.02 -2.55
N GLY A 50 -8.75 9.38 -1.58
CA GLY A 50 -7.97 10.62 -1.59
C GLY A 50 -6.54 10.48 -2.13
N ILE A 51 -6.04 9.25 -2.28
CA ILE A 51 -4.78 8.95 -3.00
C ILE A 51 -5.07 8.93 -4.50
#